data_AF-A0A522WHE3-F1
#
_entry.id   AF-A0A522WHE3-F1
#
_cell.length_a   1.000
_cell.length_b   1.000
_cell.length_c   1.000
_cell.angle_alpha   90.00
_cell.angle_beta   90.00
_cell.angle_gamma   90.00
#
_symmetry.space_group_name_H-M   'P 1'
#
loop_
_entity.id
_entity.type
_entity.pdbx_description
1 polymer ?
#
loop_
_entity_poly.entity_id
_entity_poly.type
_entity_poly.pdbx_seq_one_letter_code
_entity_poly.pdbx_strand_id
1 'polypeptide(L)'
;MPTILITGANRGLGLEFARQYAADGWRVLATVRDAAKGRAVSEAGAEVHLCEVADFGAVARLQSTLSGVSLDILLNNAGIYGEHQDFGDIDPDEFLRVIRVNTLAPVKLAEAFTGHLTGRKIIAAVSSRMGSVADNTSGGSYAYRASKAALNMAIRGMAVDLAGRGVITAALSPGWVRTDMGGPSAPLDATTAVSGMRRVLDGLKAEDSGGFFHWDGTRVPW
;
A
#
# COMPACT_ATOMS: atom_id res chain seq x y z
N MET A 1 -12.61 15.25 -11.59
CA MET A 1 -11.19 14.90 -11.42
C MET A 1 -11.11 13.76 -10.42
N PRO A 2 -10.51 12.61 -10.77
CA PRO A 2 -10.41 11.46 -9.87
C PRO A 2 -9.40 11.73 -8.74
N THR A 3 -9.60 11.12 -7.58
CA THR A 3 -8.81 11.36 -6.36
C THR A 3 -8.21 10.08 -5.79
N ILE A 4 -6.91 10.09 -5.47
CA ILE A 4 -6.21 8.98 -4.80
C ILE A 4 -5.62 9.45 -3.47
N LEU A 5 -5.80 8.62 -2.43
CA LEU A 5 -5.06 8.75 -1.16
C LEU A 5 -3.94 7.71 -1.12
N ILE A 6 -2.69 8.18 -1.02
CA ILE A 6 -1.48 7.34 -0.99
C ILE A 6 -0.83 7.46 0.38
N THR A 7 -0.66 6.34 1.09
CA THR A 7 0.06 6.37 2.38
C THR A 7 1.56 6.14 2.22
N GLY A 8 2.38 6.89 2.97
CA GLY A 8 3.84 6.73 2.96
C GLY A 8 4.50 7.19 1.66
N ALA A 9 4.17 8.40 1.20
CA ALA A 9 4.55 8.89 -0.12
C ALA A 9 5.80 9.80 -0.15
N ASN A 10 6.56 9.88 0.94
CA ASN A 10 7.71 10.78 1.02
C ASN A 10 8.93 10.34 0.19
N ARG A 11 8.99 9.08 -0.27
CA ARG A 11 10.09 8.51 -1.06
C ARG A 11 9.68 7.20 -1.75
N GLY A 12 10.57 6.64 -2.56
CA GLY A 12 10.43 5.31 -3.15
C GLY A 12 9.17 5.16 -3.99
N LEU A 13 8.50 4.01 -3.86
CA LEU A 13 7.29 3.69 -4.63
C LEU A 13 6.15 4.69 -4.40
N GLY A 14 5.92 5.12 -3.15
CA GLY A 14 4.84 6.06 -2.84
C GLY A 14 5.02 7.43 -3.49
N LEU A 15 6.25 7.95 -3.51
CA LEU A 15 6.58 9.19 -4.23
C LEU A 15 6.36 9.02 -5.74
N GLU A 16 6.79 7.89 -6.29
CA GLU A 16 6.64 7.63 -7.72
C GLU A 16 5.16 7.44 -8.14
N PHE A 17 4.34 6.79 -7.30
CA PHE A 17 2.88 6.77 -7.49
C PHE A 17 2.32 8.18 -7.51
N ALA A 18 2.69 9.03 -6.54
CA ALA A 18 2.20 10.41 -6.48
C ALA A 18 2.57 11.20 -7.74
N ARG A 19 3.84 11.12 -8.18
CA ARG A 19 4.33 11.77 -9.40
C ARG A 19 3.53 11.36 -10.63
N GLN A 20 3.34 10.06 -10.82
CA GLN A 20 2.66 9.55 -12.00
C GLN A 20 1.16 9.85 -12.01
N TYR A 21 0.46 9.73 -10.87
CA TYR A 21 -0.95 10.09 -10.80
C TYR A 21 -1.18 11.60 -10.97
N ALA A 22 -0.34 12.44 -10.38
CA ALA A 22 -0.42 13.88 -10.54
C ALA A 22 -0.16 14.31 -12.01
N ALA A 23 0.83 13.68 -12.67
CA ALA A 23 1.09 13.91 -14.10
C ALA A 23 -0.10 13.56 -15.00
N ASP A 24 -0.91 12.57 -14.61
CA ASP A 24 -2.13 12.17 -15.32
C ASP A 24 -3.38 12.95 -14.85
N GLY A 25 -3.19 14.06 -14.12
CA GLY A 25 -4.26 14.98 -13.74
C GLY A 25 -5.16 14.49 -12.60
N TRP A 26 -4.71 13.52 -11.80
CA TRP A 26 -5.42 13.11 -10.59
C TRP A 26 -5.17 14.09 -9.45
N ARG A 27 -6.15 14.23 -8.57
CA ARG A 27 -5.92 14.84 -7.25
C ARG A 27 -5.21 13.81 -6.37
N VAL A 28 -3.99 14.10 -5.96
CA VAL A 28 -3.18 13.20 -5.13
C VAL A 28 -3.15 13.72 -3.70
N LEU A 29 -3.73 12.95 -2.78
CA LEU A 29 -3.58 13.16 -1.34
C LEU A 29 -2.47 12.22 -0.86
N ALA A 30 -1.38 12.77 -0.36
CA ALA A 30 -0.17 12.02 -0.01
C ALA A 30 0.09 12.13 1.49
N THR A 31 0.22 11.00 2.18
CA THR A 31 0.61 11.02 3.60
C THR A 31 2.11 10.88 3.78
N VAL A 32 2.65 11.65 4.72
CA VAL A 32 4.02 11.56 5.21
C VAL A 32 4.02 11.55 6.74
N ARG A 33 5.07 11.00 7.33
CA ARG A 33 5.22 10.95 8.80
C ARG A 33 5.84 12.22 9.37
N ASP A 34 6.60 12.91 8.55
CA ASP A 34 7.38 14.09 8.90
C ASP A 34 7.19 15.13 7.80
N ALA A 35 6.68 16.31 8.18
CA ALA A 35 6.40 17.41 7.26
C ALA A 35 7.66 17.85 6.51
N ALA A 36 8.82 17.80 7.17
CA ALA A 36 10.10 18.18 6.57
C ALA A 36 10.47 17.27 5.38
N LYS A 37 9.95 16.03 5.36
CA LYS A 37 10.16 15.06 4.29
C LYS A 37 9.07 15.09 3.22
N GLY A 38 8.12 16.01 3.31
CA GLY A 38 7.01 16.17 2.35
C GLY A 38 7.35 16.95 1.08
N ARG A 39 8.53 17.60 1.01
CA ARG A 39 8.90 18.49 -0.10
C ARG A 39 8.80 17.81 -1.46
N ALA A 40 9.47 16.67 -1.64
CA ALA A 40 9.54 16.00 -2.95
C ALA A 40 8.15 15.58 -3.47
N VAL A 41 7.27 15.12 -2.58
CA VAL A 41 5.90 14.71 -2.97
C VAL A 41 4.98 15.91 -3.21
N SER A 42 5.19 17.01 -2.50
CA SER A 42 4.53 18.29 -2.77
C SER A 42 4.94 18.86 -4.13
N GLU A 43 6.25 18.88 -4.43
CA GLU A 43 6.80 19.31 -5.73
C GLU A 43 6.33 18.42 -6.89
N ALA A 44 5.97 17.16 -6.60
CA ALA A 44 5.33 16.25 -7.56
C ALA A 44 3.84 16.56 -7.81
N GLY A 45 3.25 17.56 -7.14
CA GLY A 45 1.87 17.98 -7.33
C GLY A 45 0.85 17.39 -6.36
N ALA A 46 1.29 16.79 -5.25
CA ALA A 46 0.39 16.20 -4.26
C ALA A 46 0.07 17.13 -3.07
N GLU A 47 -1.14 17.02 -2.53
CA GLU A 47 -1.52 17.59 -1.24
C GLU A 47 -0.95 16.74 -0.11
N VAL A 48 -0.08 17.34 0.70
CA VAL A 48 0.64 16.62 1.76
C VAL A 48 -0.11 16.67 3.07
N HIS A 49 -0.33 15.50 3.68
CA HIS A 49 -0.93 15.34 5.00
C HIS A 49 -0.01 14.57 5.96
N LEU A 50 -0.06 14.92 7.24
CA LEU A 50 0.65 14.19 8.28
C LEU A 50 -0.13 12.97 8.75
N CYS A 51 0.48 11.79 8.65
CA CYS A 51 -0.06 10.56 9.20
C CYS A 51 1.04 9.50 9.38
N GLU A 52 1.31 9.12 10.63
CA GLU A 52 1.93 7.82 10.94
C GLU A 52 0.81 6.78 10.98
N VAL A 53 0.84 5.85 10.03
CA VAL A 53 -0.24 4.89 9.79
C VAL A 53 -0.43 3.92 10.97
N ALA A 54 0.61 3.70 11.77
CA ALA A 54 0.52 2.90 12.99
C ALA A 54 -0.01 3.67 14.22
N ASP A 55 -0.17 5.00 14.14
CA ASP A 55 -0.93 5.81 15.10
C ASP A 55 -2.38 5.92 14.61
N PHE A 56 -3.28 5.10 15.16
CA PHE A 56 -4.68 5.10 14.76
C PHE A 56 -5.41 6.39 15.16
N GLY A 57 -4.89 7.14 16.13
CA GLY A 57 -5.34 8.50 16.40
C GLY A 57 -4.98 9.46 15.26
N ALA A 58 -3.79 9.32 14.66
CA ALA A 58 -3.42 10.07 13.45
C ALA A 58 -4.29 9.70 12.25
N VAL A 59 -4.63 8.42 12.07
CA VAL A 59 -5.57 7.98 11.03
C VAL A 59 -6.94 8.63 11.22
N ALA A 60 -7.47 8.65 12.45
CA ALA A 60 -8.75 9.30 12.74
C ALA A 60 -8.70 10.82 12.50
N ARG A 61 -7.61 11.50 12.88
CA ARG A 61 -7.42 12.93 12.58
C ARG A 61 -7.38 13.18 11.07
N LEU A 62 -6.66 12.36 10.31
CA LEU A 62 -6.59 12.46 8.85
C LEU A 62 -7.98 12.29 8.22
N GLN A 63 -8.75 11.30 8.67
CA GLN A 63 -10.11 11.07 8.20
C GLN A 63 -11.01 12.30 8.45
N SER A 64 -10.94 12.90 9.65
CA SER A 64 -11.65 14.15 9.97
C SER A 64 -11.20 15.32 9.08
N THR A 65 -9.90 15.48 8.84
CA THR A 65 -9.37 16.53 7.94
C THR A 65 -9.87 16.37 6.51
N LEU A 66 -10.04 15.13 6.05
CA LEU A 66 -10.52 14.81 4.70
C LEU A 66 -12.05 14.63 4.63
N SER A 67 -12.79 15.04 5.67
CA SER A 67 -14.25 14.95 5.68
C SER A 67 -14.86 15.65 4.45
N GLY A 68 -15.79 14.97 3.78
CA GLY A 68 -16.40 15.44 2.53
C GLY A 68 -15.55 15.25 1.28
N VAL A 69 -14.30 14.81 1.39
CA VAL A 69 -13.47 14.47 0.23
C VAL A 69 -13.83 13.07 -0.28
N SER A 70 -14.26 13.00 -1.54
CA SER A 70 -14.51 11.74 -2.25
C SER A 70 -13.20 11.15 -2.79
N LEU A 71 -13.07 9.83 -2.68
CA LEU A 71 -11.91 9.06 -3.14
C LEU A 71 -12.32 8.05 -4.21
N ASP A 72 -11.45 7.86 -5.20
CA ASP A 72 -11.52 6.76 -6.16
C ASP A 72 -10.68 5.58 -5.71
N ILE A 73 -9.49 5.86 -5.16
CA ILE A 73 -8.52 4.86 -4.73
C ILE A 73 -7.95 5.22 -3.36
N LEU A 74 -7.98 4.26 -2.43
CA LEU A 74 -7.12 4.23 -1.24
C LEU A 74 -5.96 3.28 -1.52
N LEU A 75 -4.73 3.81 -1.59
CA LEU A 75 -3.51 3.03 -1.82
C LEU A 75 -2.66 2.97 -0.55
N ASN A 76 -2.70 1.82 0.11
CA ASN A 76 -1.86 1.50 1.26
C ASN A 76 -0.45 1.13 0.80
N ASN A 77 0.44 2.12 0.68
CA ASN A 77 1.82 1.92 0.26
C ASN A 77 2.81 1.88 1.44
N ALA A 78 2.49 2.54 2.56
CA ALA A 78 3.37 2.56 3.73
C ALA A 78 3.71 1.14 4.21
N GLY A 79 4.98 0.89 4.46
CA GLY A 79 5.45 -0.41 4.95
C GLY A 79 6.91 -0.38 5.41
N ILE A 80 7.27 -1.36 6.23
CA ILE A 80 8.61 -1.55 6.79
C ILE A 80 9.06 -3.00 6.61
N TYR A 81 10.37 -3.23 6.58
CA TYR A 81 10.96 -4.56 6.43
C TYR A 81 11.01 -5.31 7.77
N GLY A 82 11.55 -4.66 8.80
CA GLY A 82 11.86 -5.28 10.08
C GLY A 82 13.36 -5.54 10.23
N GLU A 83 13.90 -5.34 11.43
CA GLU A 83 15.29 -5.70 11.78
C GLU A 83 15.30 -6.97 12.67
N HIS A 84 16.37 -7.76 12.66
CA HIS A 84 16.49 -8.99 13.48
C HIS A 84 15.31 -9.97 13.30
N GLN A 85 15.13 -10.49 12.07
CA GLN A 85 13.97 -11.33 11.72
C GLN A 85 14.38 -12.65 11.04
N ASP A 86 15.57 -13.13 11.39
CA ASP A 86 16.08 -14.42 10.94
C ASP A 86 15.76 -15.51 11.97
N PHE A 87 15.68 -16.75 11.49
CA PHE A 87 15.35 -17.88 12.36
C PHE A 87 16.39 -18.02 13.49
N GLY A 88 15.94 -17.91 14.73
CA GLY A 88 16.81 -17.94 15.91
C GLY A 88 17.27 -16.57 16.43
N ASP A 89 16.99 -15.48 15.72
CA ASP A 89 17.28 -14.09 16.12
C ASP A 89 16.07 -13.19 15.84
N ILE A 90 14.89 -13.62 16.30
CA ILE A 90 13.66 -12.84 16.15
C ILE A 90 13.48 -11.94 17.36
N ASP A 91 13.47 -10.63 17.14
CA ASP A 91 12.95 -9.66 18.11
C ASP A 91 11.41 -9.64 18.06
N PRO A 92 10.70 -10.02 19.16
CA PRO A 92 9.25 -10.05 19.21
C PRO A 92 8.58 -8.67 19.06
N ASP A 93 9.17 -7.62 19.63
CA ASP A 93 8.57 -6.27 19.59
C ASP A 93 8.69 -5.69 18.18
N GLU A 94 9.84 -5.91 17.55
CA GLU A 94 10.05 -5.53 16.15
C GLU A 94 9.13 -6.32 15.21
N PHE A 95 8.96 -7.63 15.45
CA PHE A 95 8.00 -8.45 14.70
C PHE A 95 6.58 -7.87 14.78
N LEU A 96 6.11 -7.57 15.99
CA LEU A 96 4.79 -6.98 16.21
C LEU A 96 4.67 -5.58 15.60
N ARG A 97 5.74 -4.79 15.60
CA ARG A 97 5.77 -3.48 14.92
C ARG A 97 5.59 -3.62 13.42
N VAL A 98 6.25 -4.60 12.79
CA VAL A 98 6.09 -4.91 11.36
C VAL A 98 4.66 -5.34 11.05
N ILE A 99 4.06 -6.21 11.86
CA ILE A 99 2.63 -6.59 11.72
C ILE A 99 1.72 -5.36 11.86
N ARG A 100 1.97 -4.51 12.85
CA ARG A 100 1.16 -3.31 13.09
C ARG A 100 1.17 -2.37 11.90
N VAL A 101 2.34 -2.10 11.31
CA VAL A 101 2.50 -1.19 10.17
C VAL A 101 2.03 -1.82 8.86
N ASN A 102 2.45 -3.04 8.56
CA ASN A 102 2.24 -3.65 7.25
C ASN A 102 0.86 -4.31 7.09
N THR A 103 0.19 -4.67 8.19
CA THR A 103 -1.06 -5.43 8.17
C THR A 103 -2.20 -4.66 8.83
N LEU A 104 -2.08 -4.32 10.11
CA LEU A 104 -3.17 -3.73 10.86
C LEU A 104 -3.49 -2.31 10.38
N ALA A 105 -2.48 -1.48 10.10
CA ALA A 105 -2.68 -0.13 9.62
C ALA A 105 -3.47 -0.05 8.30
N PRO A 106 -3.17 -0.86 7.25
CA PRO A 106 -4.03 -0.95 6.06
C PRO A 106 -5.50 -1.26 6.35
N VAL A 107 -5.78 -2.15 7.30
CA VAL A 107 -7.17 -2.47 7.72
C VAL A 107 -7.82 -1.26 8.38
N LYS A 108 -7.13 -0.60 9.32
CA LYS A 108 -7.65 0.60 10.01
C LYS A 108 -7.87 1.77 9.04
N LEU A 109 -7.01 1.92 8.04
CA LEU A 109 -7.17 2.90 6.96
C LEU A 109 -8.38 2.56 6.09
N ALA A 110 -8.59 1.29 5.75
CA ALA A 110 -9.79 0.86 5.03
C ALA A 110 -11.05 1.18 5.83
N GLU A 111 -11.13 0.82 7.12
CA GLU A 111 -12.27 1.15 7.99
C GLU A 111 -12.56 2.66 8.00
N ALA A 112 -11.52 3.50 8.12
CA ALA A 112 -11.66 4.95 8.17
C ALA A 112 -12.14 5.55 6.84
N PHE A 113 -11.65 5.06 5.71
CA PHE A 113 -11.85 5.71 4.40
C PHE A 113 -12.82 5.01 3.46
N THR A 114 -13.36 3.83 3.80
CA THR A 114 -14.33 3.15 2.91
C THR A 114 -15.59 4.01 2.69
N GLY A 115 -15.99 4.84 3.66
CA GLY A 115 -17.09 5.79 3.51
C GLY A 115 -16.82 6.92 2.50
N HIS A 116 -15.55 7.19 2.18
CA HIS A 116 -15.14 8.22 1.23
C HIS A 116 -15.12 7.71 -0.21
N LEU A 117 -15.23 6.39 -0.43
CA LEU A 117 -15.14 5.78 -1.75
C LEU A 117 -16.46 5.90 -2.51
N THR A 118 -16.50 6.77 -3.51
CA THR A 118 -17.73 7.08 -4.29
C THR A 118 -17.58 6.85 -5.80
N GLY A 119 -16.36 6.92 -6.34
CA GLY A 119 -16.06 6.71 -7.77
C GLY A 119 -15.63 5.28 -8.10
N ARG A 120 -14.35 5.07 -8.43
CA ARG A 120 -13.82 3.72 -8.76
C ARG A 120 -13.92 2.71 -7.60
N LYS A 121 -13.94 3.19 -6.36
CA LYS A 121 -14.07 2.40 -5.12
C LYS A 121 -13.02 1.29 -4.99
N ILE A 122 -11.75 1.64 -5.11
CA ILE A 122 -10.64 0.67 -4.98
C ILE A 122 -9.91 0.87 -3.66
N ILE A 123 -9.67 -0.23 -2.93
CA ILE A 123 -8.71 -0.30 -1.83
C ILE A 123 -7.58 -1.22 -2.24
N ALA A 124 -6.40 -0.66 -2.48
CA ALA A 124 -5.22 -1.42 -2.84
C ALA A 124 -4.16 -1.36 -1.75
N ALA A 125 -3.35 -2.41 -1.63
CA ALA A 125 -2.18 -2.41 -0.76
C ALA A 125 -0.95 -2.92 -1.50
N VAL A 126 0.18 -2.21 -1.33
CA VAL A 126 1.49 -2.67 -1.80
C VAL A 126 1.94 -3.80 -0.87
N SER A 127 1.68 -5.03 -1.30
CA SER A 127 2.10 -6.26 -0.65
C SER A 127 3.48 -6.68 -1.19
N SER A 128 3.79 -7.97 -1.15
CA SER A 128 5.01 -8.54 -1.72
C SER A 128 4.78 -10.01 -2.06
N ARG A 129 5.42 -10.51 -3.13
CA ARG A 129 5.47 -11.95 -3.44
C ARG A 129 6.07 -12.76 -2.29
N MET A 130 6.87 -12.12 -1.42
CA MET A 130 7.34 -12.75 -0.18
C MET A 130 6.22 -13.09 0.82
N GLY A 131 5.04 -12.48 0.67
CA GLY A 131 3.83 -12.83 1.40
C GLY A 131 3.00 -13.94 0.76
N SER A 132 3.44 -14.52 -0.36
CA SER A 132 2.86 -15.75 -0.89
C SER A 132 3.38 -16.95 -0.10
N VAL A 133 2.47 -17.73 0.48
CA VAL A 133 2.80 -18.97 1.17
C VAL A 133 3.20 -20.04 0.16
N ALA A 134 2.48 -20.14 -0.97
CA ALA A 134 2.75 -21.13 -2.01
C ALA A 134 4.13 -20.94 -2.68
N ASP A 135 4.55 -19.68 -2.91
CA ASP A 135 5.84 -19.39 -3.55
C ASP A 135 7.02 -19.40 -2.55
N ASN A 136 6.78 -19.57 -1.25
CA ASN A 136 7.85 -19.48 -0.26
C ASN A 136 8.75 -20.72 -0.23
N THR A 137 9.79 -20.69 -1.04
CA THR A 137 10.85 -21.73 -1.12
C THR A 137 12.18 -21.28 -0.53
N SER A 138 12.32 -20.01 -0.13
CA SER A 138 13.58 -19.41 0.32
C SER A 138 13.66 -19.10 1.82
N GLY A 139 12.54 -18.99 2.55
CA GLY A 139 12.55 -18.71 3.99
C GLY A 139 13.09 -17.31 4.36
N GLY A 140 13.47 -17.14 5.62
CA GLY A 140 14.00 -15.89 6.20
C GLY A 140 13.00 -14.73 6.25
N SER A 141 13.40 -13.60 6.83
CA SER A 141 12.59 -12.37 6.89
C SER A 141 11.19 -12.59 7.47
N TYR A 142 11.14 -13.30 8.61
CA TYR A 142 9.91 -13.89 9.15
C TYR A 142 8.81 -12.85 9.39
N ALA A 143 9.10 -11.73 10.05
CA ALA A 143 8.12 -10.67 10.27
C ALA A 143 7.62 -10.07 8.95
N TYR A 144 8.52 -9.78 8.00
CA TYR A 144 8.12 -9.21 6.71
C TYR A 144 7.18 -10.14 5.96
N ARG A 145 7.56 -11.41 5.78
CA ARG A 145 6.76 -12.43 5.11
C ARG A 145 5.41 -12.63 5.79
N ALA A 146 5.43 -12.85 7.10
CA ALA A 146 4.22 -13.04 7.89
C ALA A 146 3.28 -11.82 7.77
N SER A 147 3.82 -10.61 7.83
CA SER A 147 3.02 -9.39 7.70
C SER A 147 2.38 -9.22 6.32
N LYS A 148 3.10 -9.59 5.24
CA LYS A 148 2.56 -9.51 3.88
C LYS A 148 1.58 -10.64 3.59
N ALA A 149 1.78 -11.84 4.15
CA ALA A 149 0.78 -12.91 4.11
C ALA A 149 -0.49 -12.54 4.89
N ALA A 150 -0.35 -11.93 6.08
CA ALA A 150 -1.48 -11.45 6.86
C ALA A 150 -2.21 -10.29 6.17
N LEU A 151 -1.49 -9.37 5.53
CA LEU A 151 -2.07 -8.31 4.69
C LEU A 151 -2.86 -8.90 3.52
N ASN A 152 -2.32 -9.92 2.85
CA ASN A 152 -2.99 -10.63 1.78
C ASN A 152 -4.33 -11.23 2.24
N MET A 153 -4.33 -11.89 3.41
CA MET A 153 -5.57 -12.41 4.02
C MET A 153 -6.55 -11.27 4.35
N ALA A 154 -6.07 -10.15 4.89
CA ALA A 154 -6.92 -9.00 5.18
C ALA A 154 -7.56 -8.39 3.93
N ILE A 155 -6.81 -8.29 2.83
CA ILE A 155 -7.35 -7.86 1.52
C ILE A 155 -8.47 -8.81 1.07
N ARG A 156 -8.28 -10.12 1.20
CA ARG A 156 -9.30 -11.11 0.84
C ARG A 156 -10.54 -11.00 1.74
N GLY A 157 -10.36 -10.81 3.04
CA GLY A 157 -11.47 -10.59 3.98
C GLY A 157 -12.29 -9.35 3.62
N MET A 158 -11.62 -8.21 3.41
CA MET A 158 -12.29 -6.96 3.00
C MET A 158 -13.00 -7.09 1.65
N ALA A 159 -12.51 -7.94 0.73
CA ALA A 159 -13.20 -8.20 -0.53
C ALA A 159 -14.59 -8.79 -0.31
N VAL A 160 -14.72 -9.71 0.66
CA VAL A 160 -15.98 -10.35 1.03
C VAL A 160 -16.88 -9.34 1.74
N ASP A 161 -16.36 -8.67 2.77
CA ASP A 161 -17.14 -7.76 3.61
C ASP A 161 -17.65 -6.53 2.85
N LEU A 162 -16.88 -6.05 1.87
CA LEU A 162 -17.20 -4.84 1.10
C LEU A 162 -17.84 -5.12 -0.27
N ALA A 163 -18.08 -6.39 -0.62
CA ALA A 163 -18.71 -6.78 -1.89
C ALA A 163 -20.06 -6.08 -2.10
N GLY A 164 -20.92 -6.05 -1.07
CA GLY A 164 -22.22 -5.39 -1.12
C GLY A 164 -22.16 -3.86 -1.29
N ARG A 165 -20.98 -3.25 -1.07
CA ARG A 165 -20.73 -1.81 -1.26
C ARG A 165 -20.10 -1.49 -2.62
N GLY A 166 -19.80 -2.52 -3.41
CA GLY A 166 -19.14 -2.41 -4.72
C GLY A 166 -17.67 -1.94 -4.62
N VAL A 167 -16.99 -2.23 -3.50
CA VAL A 167 -15.58 -1.88 -3.32
C VAL A 167 -14.72 -3.03 -3.83
N ILE A 168 -13.73 -2.71 -4.67
CA ILE A 168 -12.74 -3.67 -5.15
C ILE A 168 -11.52 -3.59 -4.22
N THR A 169 -11.07 -4.72 -3.71
CA THR A 169 -9.81 -4.79 -2.95
C THR A 169 -8.73 -5.53 -3.72
N ALA A 170 -7.46 -5.13 -3.60
CA ALA A 170 -6.36 -5.82 -4.28
C ALA A 170 -5.03 -5.72 -3.52
N ALA A 171 -4.25 -6.79 -3.57
CA ALA A 171 -2.86 -6.80 -3.17
C ALA A 171 -1.97 -6.65 -4.42
N LEU A 172 -0.92 -5.84 -4.31
CA LEU A 172 0.02 -5.58 -5.39
C LEU A 172 1.44 -5.94 -4.96
N SER A 173 2.10 -6.85 -5.68
CA SER A 173 3.53 -7.10 -5.52
C SER A 173 4.31 -6.22 -6.52
N PRO A 174 5.17 -5.31 -6.04
CA PRO A 174 5.86 -4.36 -6.92
C PRO A 174 7.05 -4.95 -7.69
N GLY A 175 7.39 -6.23 -7.46
CA GLY A 175 8.70 -6.77 -7.84
C GLY A 175 9.80 -6.38 -6.85
N TRP A 176 11.05 -6.70 -7.21
CA TRP A 176 12.22 -6.26 -6.45
C TRP A 176 12.72 -4.95 -7.04
N VAL A 177 12.43 -3.85 -6.35
CA VAL A 177 12.56 -2.48 -6.88
C VAL A 177 13.68 -1.70 -6.21
N ARG A 178 14.49 -0.98 -7.01
CA ARG A 178 15.54 -0.07 -6.55
C ARG A 178 14.95 1.09 -5.75
N THR A 179 14.91 0.88 -4.46
CA THR A 179 14.48 1.80 -3.39
C THR A 179 15.38 1.54 -2.20
N ASP A 180 15.32 2.36 -1.15
CA ASP A 180 16.10 2.09 0.07
C ASP A 180 15.80 0.69 0.66
N MET A 181 14.58 0.17 0.49
CA MET A 181 14.20 -1.17 0.98
C MET A 181 14.71 -2.28 0.05
N GLY A 182 14.69 -2.07 -1.27
CA GLY A 182 15.16 -3.08 -2.23
C GLY A 182 16.67 -3.09 -2.43
N GLY A 183 17.36 -2.00 -2.11
CA GLY A 183 18.79 -1.84 -2.32
C GLY A 183 19.17 -1.58 -3.78
N PRO A 184 20.46 -1.27 -4.04
CA PRO A 184 20.95 -0.89 -5.37
C PRO A 184 20.96 -2.05 -6.38
N SER A 185 21.02 -3.29 -5.90
CA SER A 185 21.08 -4.51 -6.74
C SER A 185 19.71 -4.94 -7.28
N ALA A 186 18.63 -4.28 -6.88
CA ALA A 186 17.30 -4.62 -7.36
C ALA A 186 17.20 -4.43 -8.89
N PRO A 187 16.62 -5.38 -9.64
CA PRO A 187 16.61 -5.36 -11.10
C PRO A 187 15.62 -4.34 -11.68
N LEU A 188 14.57 -3.97 -10.94
CA LEU A 188 13.49 -3.11 -11.42
C LEU A 188 13.63 -1.67 -10.88
N ASP A 189 13.39 -0.65 -11.70
CA ASP A 189 13.25 0.73 -11.22
C ASP A 189 11.82 1.03 -10.74
N ALA A 190 11.69 2.07 -9.92
CA ALA A 190 10.40 2.49 -9.37
C ALA A 190 9.41 2.92 -10.46
N THR A 191 9.88 3.60 -11.52
CA THR A 191 9.01 4.09 -12.60
C THR A 191 8.35 2.94 -13.34
N THR A 192 9.10 1.89 -13.71
CA THR A 192 8.57 0.70 -14.36
C THR A 192 7.60 -0.06 -13.44
N ALA A 193 8.00 -0.30 -12.18
CA ALA A 193 7.16 -1.00 -11.20
C ALA A 193 5.81 -0.29 -10.97
N VAL A 194 5.85 1.02 -10.74
CA VAL A 194 4.66 1.84 -10.52
C VAL A 194 3.79 1.92 -11.77
N SER A 195 4.38 2.12 -12.95
CA SER A 195 3.61 2.16 -14.21
C SER A 195 2.84 0.86 -14.44
N GLY A 196 3.47 -0.28 -14.13
CA GLY A 196 2.81 -1.58 -14.18
C GLY A 196 1.67 -1.69 -13.17
N MET A 197 1.93 -1.42 -11.90
CA MET A 197 0.90 -1.48 -10.85
C MET A 197 -0.28 -0.53 -11.12
N ARG A 198 -0.03 0.65 -11.70
CA ARG A 198 -1.11 1.57 -12.13
C ARG A 198 -1.97 0.94 -13.23
N ARG A 199 -1.36 0.30 -14.25
CA ARG A 199 -2.11 -0.44 -15.27
C ARG A 199 -2.93 -1.58 -14.67
N VAL A 200 -2.41 -2.28 -13.66
CA VAL A 200 -3.20 -3.29 -12.92
C VAL A 200 -4.41 -2.64 -12.26
N LEU A 201 -4.20 -1.56 -11.48
CA LEU A 201 -5.29 -0.82 -10.84
C LEU A 201 -6.33 -0.33 -11.84
N ASP A 202 -5.90 0.19 -12.99
CA ASP A 202 -6.75 0.66 -14.09
C ASP A 202 -7.61 -0.45 -14.70
N GLY A 203 -7.09 -1.67 -14.77
CA GLY A 203 -7.77 -2.84 -15.32
C GLY A 203 -8.67 -3.60 -14.35
N LEU A 204 -8.62 -3.33 -13.04
CA LEU A 204 -9.37 -4.09 -12.04
C LEU A 204 -10.88 -4.02 -12.27
N LYS A 205 -11.53 -5.19 -12.21
CA LYS A 205 -12.98 -5.37 -12.25
C LYS A 205 -13.50 -5.97 -10.94
N ALA A 206 -14.82 -6.03 -10.79
CA ALA A 206 -15.46 -6.62 -9.60
C ALA A 206 -15.01 -8.08 -9.34
N GLU A 207 -14.83 -8.86 -10.41
CA GLU A 207 -14.33 -10.25 -10.37
C GLU A 207 -12.86 -10.38 -9.92
N ASP A 208 -12.08 -9.29 -9.99
CA ASP A 208 -10.70 -9.24 -9.51
C ASP A 208 -10.61 -8.93 -8.01
N SER A 209 -11.73 -8.59 -7.35
CA SER A 209 -11.74 -8.19 -5.95
C SER A 209 -11.24 -9.29 -5.03
N GLY A 210 -10.36 -8.90 -4.12
CA GLY A 210 -9.61 -9.79 -3.26
C GLY A 210 -8.49 -10.54 -3.97
N GLY A 211 -8.07 -10.12 -5.17
CA GLY A 211 -6.96 -10.72 -5.90
C GLY A 211 -5.57 -10.22 -5.47
N PHE A 212 -4.56 -10.99 -5.86
CA PHE A 212 -3.15 -10.65 -5.65
C PHE A 212 -2.41 -10.65 -6.99
N PHE A 213 -1.85 -9.50 -7.34
CA PHE A 213 -1.27 -9.24 -8.65
C PHE A 213 0.17 -8.77 -8.53
N HIS A 214 1.01 -9.17 -9.47
CA HIS A 214 2.33 -8.60 -9.67
C HIS A 214 2.24 -7.32 -10.48
N TRP A 215 3.30 -6.50 -10.48
CA TRP A 215 3.34 -5.22 -11.20
C TRP A 215 3.08 -5.36 -12.70
N ASP A 216 3.37 -6.51 -13.30
CA ASP A 216 3.13 -6.80 -14.72
C ASP A 216 1.70 -7.31 -15.02
N GLY A 217 0.86 -7.45 -14.00
CA GLY A 217 -0.52 -7.94 -14.09
C GLY A 217 -0.68 -9.45 -13.95
N THR A 218 0.42 -10.20 -13.82
CA THR A 218 0.33 -11.64 -13.52
C THR A 218 -0.29 -11.85 -12.13
N ARG A 219 -1.12 -12.88 -11.98
CA ARG A 219 -1.65 -13.27 -10.67
C ARG A 219 -0.58 -14.00 -9.87
N VAL A 220 -0.44 -13.61 -8.61
CA VAL A 220 0.47 -14.24 -7.66
C VAL A 220 -0.34 -15.26 -6.83
N PRO A 221 0.15 -16.49 -6.65
CA PRO A 221 -0.51 -17.43 -5.75
C PRO A 221 -0.46 -16.92 -4.30
N TRP A 222 -1.44 -17.32 -3.48
CA TRP A 222 -1.49 -16.93 -2.07
C TRP A 222 -0.36 -17.49 -1.23
#